data_AF-A0A1V5IVN0-F1
#
_entry.id   AF-A0A1V5IVN0-F1
#
_cell.length_a   1.000
_cell.length_b   1.000
_cell.length_c   1.000
_cell.angle_alpha   90.00
_cell.angle_beta   90.00
_cell.angle_gamma   90.00
#
_symmetry.space_group_name_H-M   'P 1'
#
loop_
_entity.id
_entity.type
_entity.pdbx_description
1 polymer ?
#
loop_
_entity_poly.entity_id
_entity_poly.type
_entity_poly.pdbx_seq_one_letter_code
_entity_poly.pdbx_strand_id
1 'polypeptide(L)'
;MKDTKITEEAPFTCEECGAVNADQDGCEYVGGKLLCQSCMDYFLEHAPRVLECDAGVGVDETEPYYWISGYGWHPYDLPERFPYADVVYRKIDGWRGYHEPSVKDGFLLKGWTTGYIDSTVGRKHLVNDFLEMIQKPELCPCNLWIYTARTSNIFSLGIGIAFKTTDAALLDEWLRDHLSCGLVKLQIALS
;
A
#
# COMPACT_ATOMS: atom_id res chain seq x y z
N MET A 1 -6.81 -46.61 -34.37
CA MET A 1 -7.44 -45.33 -34.01
C MET A 1 -8.27 -45.51 -32.77
N LYS A 2 -7.79 -44.98 -31.64
CA LYS A 2 -8.52 -44.03 -30.78
C LYS A 2 -7.55 -43.62 -29.68
N ASP A 3 -6.71 -42.65 -30.03
CA ASP A 3 -6.02 -41.82 -29.07
C ASP A 3 -7.10 -41.04 -28.33
N THR A 4 -7.42 -41.46 -27.11
CA THR A 4 -8.28 -40.67 -26.23
C THR A 4 -7.41 -39.56 -25.65
N LYS A 5 -7.27 -38.49 -26.42
CA LYS A 5 -6.62 -37.25 -26.00
C LYS A 5 -7.51 -36.53 -24.99
N ILE A 6 -6.89 -36.25 -23.84
CA ILE A 6 -7.05 -35.08 -22.96
C ILE A 6 -8.48 -34.85 -22.45
N THR A 7 -8.64 -35.15 -21.16
CA THR A 7 -9.74 -34.66 -20.31
C THR A 7 -9.84 -33.15 -20.44
N GLU A 8 -10.89 -32.65 -21.11
CA GLU A 8 -11.27 -31.24 -21.00
C GLU A 8 -11.57 -30.96 -19.53
N GLU A 9 -10.69 -30.23 -18.87
CA GLU A 9 -10.93 -29.74 -17.52
C GLU A 9 -12.16 -28.82 -17.55
N ALA A 10 -13.07 -29.01 -16.59
CA ALA A 10 -14.35 -28.29 -16.61
C ALA A 10 -14.10 -26.77 -16.54
N PRO A 11 -14.86 -25.95 -17.31
CA PRO A 11 -14.72 -24.50 -17.25
C PRO A 11 -15.05 -23.97 -15.85
N PHE A 12 -14.36 -22.92 -15.42
CA PHE A 12 -14.63 -22.26 -14.14
C PHE A 12 -15.18 -20.84 -14.35
N THR A 13 -15.87 -20.31 -13.34
CA THR A 13 -16.35 -18.92 -13.34
C THR A 13 -15.50 -18.10 -12.38
N CYS A 14 -14.87 -17.03 -12.87
CA CYS A 14 -14.12 -16.10 -12.03
C CYS A 14 -15.07 -15.41 -11.06
N GLU A 15 -14.80 -15.50 -9.76
CA GLU A 15 -15.64 -14.95 -8.71
C GLU A 15 -15.57 -13.42 -8.60
N GLU A 16 -14.65 -12.78 -9.35
CA GLU A 16 -14.52 -11.32 -9.40
C GLU A 16 -15.23 -10.70 -10.61
N CYS A 17 -14.93 -11.16 -11.83
CA CYS A 17 -15.48 -10.58 -13.05
C CYS A 17 -16.66 -11.36 -13.64
N GLY A 18 -16.97 -12.54 -13.11
CA GLY A 18 -18.04 -13.42 -13.62
C GLY A 18 -17.73 -14.08 -14.97
N ALA A 19 -16.53 -13.91 -15.51
CA ALA A 19 -16.14 -14.52 -16.77
C ALA A 19 -16.01 -16.04 -16.62
N VAL A 20 -16.53 -16.79 -17.58
CA VAL A 20 -16.35 -18.24 -17.69
C VAL A 20 -15.07 -18.50 -18.48
N ASN A 21 -14.11 -19.19 -17.88
CA ASN A 21 -12.81 -19.49 -18.47
C ASN A 21 -12.73 -21.00 -18.73
N ALA A 22 -12.32 -21.37 -19.94
CA ALA A 22 -12.15 -22.76 -20.36
C ALA A 22 -10.76 -23.34 -20.01
N ASP A 23 -9.84 -22.46 -19.60
CA ASP A 23 -8.46 -22.79 -19.27
C ASP A 23 -8.27 -22.67 -17.76
N GLN A 24 -7.93 -23.76 -17.07
CA GLN A 24 -7.64 -23.75 -15.63
C GLN A 24 -6.19 -23.36 -15.33
N ASP A 25 -5.27 -23.40 -16.30
CA ASP A 25 -3.85 -23.08 -16.05
C ASP A 25 -3.65 -21.58 -15.71
N GLY A 26 -4.63 -20.73 -16.06
CA GLY A 26 -4.65 -19.30 -15.74
C GLY A 26 -5.58 -18.92 -14.58
N CYS A 27 -5.79 -19.80 -13.60
CA CYS A 27 -6.63 -19.51 -12.43
C CYS A 27 -5.87 -19.58 -11.11
N GLU A 28 -6.16 -18.64 -10.21
CA GLU A 28 -5.55 -18.58 -8.88
C GLU A 28 -6.62 -18.53 -7.79
N TYR A 29 -6.43 -19.32 -6.73
CA TYR A 29 -7.23 -19.21 -5.51
C TYR A 29 -6.59 -18.20 -4.58
N VAL A 30 -7.26 -17.07 -4.38
CA VAL A 30 -6.74 -15.95 -3.59
C VAL A 30 -7.82 -15.48 -2.63
N GLY A 31 -7.52 -15.52 -1.32
CA GLY A 31 -8.48 -15.10 -0.28
C GLY A 31 -9.76 -15.92 -0.25
N GLY A 32 -9.70 -17.19 -0.66
CA GLY A 32 -10.86 -18.07 -0.76
C GLY A 32 -11.74 -17.83 -1.99
N LYS A 33 -11.32 -16.97 -2.92
CA LYS A 33 -11.97 -16.76 -4.22
C LYS A 33 -11.13 -17.33 -5.35
N LEU A 34 -11.79 -17.95 -6.33
CA LEU A 34 -11.20 -18.39 -7.58
C LEU A 34 -11.21 -17.25 -8.61
N LEU A 35 -10.03 -16.77 -8.98
CA LEU A 35 -9.82 -15.66 -9.90
C LEU A 35 -9.24 -16.14 -11.22
N CYS A 36 -9.58 -15.45 -12.32
CA CYS A 36 -8.86 -15.59 -13.57
C CYS A 36 -7.58 -14.73 -13.57
N GLN A 37 -6.60 -15.11 -14.40
CA GLN A 37 -5.30 -14.44 -14.51
C GLN A 37 -5.44 -12.93 -14.70
N SER A 38 -6.35 -12.48 -15.57
CA SER A 38 -6.55 -11.04 -15.80
C SER A 38 -7.02 -10.28 -14.55
N CYS A 39 -7.86 -10.90 -13.71
CA CYS A 39 -8.27 -10.28 -12.45
C CYS A 39 -7.11 -10.28 -11.45
N MET A 40 -6.32 -11.36 -11.41
CA MET A 40 -5.13 -11.43 -10.57
C MET A 40 -4.08 -10.39 -10.97
N ASP A 41 -3.72 -10.34 -12.24
CA ASP A 41 -2.77 -9.36 -12.80
C ASP A 41 -3.20 -7.94 -12.49
N TYR A 42 -4.49 -7.63 -12.65
CA TYR A 42 -5.02 -6.32 -12.31
C TYR A 42 -4.76 -5.96 -10.84
N PHE A 43 -5.01 -6.90 -9.92
CA PHE A 43 -4.75 -6.69 -8.50
C PHE A 43 -3.27 -6.53 -8.19
N LEU A 44 -2.40 -7.32 -8.81
CA LEU A 44 -0.95 -7.22 -8.66
C LEU A 44 -0.39 -5.88 -9.17
N GLU A 45 -0.84 -5.44 -10.34
CA GLU A 45 -0.42 -4.17 -10.94
C GLU A 45 -0.89 -2.93 -10.17
N HIS A 46 -1.99 -3.07 -9.42
CA HIS A 46 -2.63 -1.99 -8.68
C HIS A 46 -2.53 -2.18 -7.16
N ALA A 47 -1.77 -3.17 -6.71
CA ALA A 47 -1.55 -3.45 -5.31
C ALA A 47 -0.88 -2.25 -4.64
N PRO A 48 -1.34 -1.87 -3.44
CA PRO A 48 -0.57 -0.99 -2.58
C PRO A 48 0.82 -1.54 -2.31
N ARG A 49 1.78 -0.63 -2.18
CA ARG A 49 3.17 -0.95 -1.86
C ARG A 49 3.49 -0.46 -0.46
N VAL A 50 4.20 -1.27 0.32
CA VAL A 50 4.74 -0.85 1.60
C VAL A 50 6.26 -0.86 1.51
N LEU A 51 6.86 0.29 1.84
CA LEU A 51 8.30 0.45 1.99
C LEU A 51 8.64 0.44 3.48
N GLU A 52 9.66 -0.31 3.85
CA GLU A 52 10.20 -0.30 5.20
C GLU A 52 11.37 0.67 5.29
N CYS A 53 11.34 1.53 6.29
CA CYS A 53 12.39 2.48 6.60
C CYS A 53 12.90 2.18 8.00
N ASP A 54 14.03 1.47 8.06
CA ASP A 54 14.63 1.04 9.31
C ASP A 54 15.57 2.14 9.84
N ALA A 55 15.46 2.46 11.13
CA ALA A 55 16.29 3.47 11.77
C ALA A 55 17.79 3.11 11.65
N GLY A 56 18.61 4.07 11.21
CA GLY A 56 20.05 3.84 10.99
C GLY A 56 20.40 3.03 9.73
N VAL A 57 19.42 2.51 9.00
CA VAL A 57 19.62 1.74 7.75
C VAL A 57 19.05 2.47 6.53
N GLY A 58 17.96 3.22 6.71
CA GLY A 58 17.29 3.97 5.64
C GLY A 58 16.14 3.18 5.00
N VAL A 59 15.74 3.59 3.80
CA VAL A 59 14.65 2.96 3.05
C VAL A 59 15.19 1.78 2.23
N ASP A 60 14.61 0.60 2.40
CA ASP A 60 14.84 -0.52 1.49
C ASP A 60 13.85 -0.44 0.31
N GLU A 61 14.36 -0.04 -0.85
CA GLU A 61 13.58 0.00 -2.10
C GLU A 61 13.69 -1.29 -2.92
N THR A 62 14.52 -2.25 -2.50
CA THR A 62 14.80 -3.47 -3.28
C THR A 62 13.71 -4.54 -3.12
N GLU A 63 13.02 -4.55 -1.99
CA GLU A 63 11.93 -5.49 -1.70
C GLU A 63 10.64 -4.79 -1.24
N PRO A 64 9.96 -4.04 -2.13
CA PRO A 64 8.67 -3.45 -1.79
C PRO A 64 7.63 -4.56 -1.59
N TYR A 65 6.99 -4.55 -0.43
CA TYR A 65 5.89 -5.45 -0.11
C TYR A 65 4.63 -5.05 -0.88
N TYR A 66 4.00 -5.99 -1.58
CA TYR A 66 2.71 -5.78 -2.25
C TYR A 66 1.61 -6.43 -1.43
N TRP A 67 0.60 -5.69 -1.01
CA TRP A 67 -0.37 -6.21 -0.04
C TRP A 67 -1.82 -5.93 -0.41
N ILE A 68 -2.64 -6.98 -0.41
CA ILE A 68 -4.06 -6.93 -0.76
C ILE A 68 -4.87 -7.75 0.25
N SER A 69 -5.36 -7.10 1.32
CA SER A 69 -6.00 -7.83 2.41
C SER A 69 -7.33 -8.50 2.03
N GLY A 70 -8.10 -7.90 1.12
CA GLY A 70 -9.37 -8.47 0.64
C GLY A 70 -9.21 -9.82 -0.05
N TYR A 71 -7.99 -10.17 -0.46
CA TYR A 71 -7.63 -11.47 -1.01
C TYR A 71 -6.60 -12.20 -0.13
N GLY A 72 -6.26 -11.67 1.04
CA GLY A 72 -5.22 -12.23 1.90
C GLY A 72 -3.88 -12.44 1.20
N TRP A 73 -3.61 -11.70 0.11
CA TRP A 73 -2.46 -11.94 -0.74
C TRP A 73 -1.31 -11.00 -0.37
N HIS A 74 -0.17 -11.63 -0.16
CA HIS A 74 1.13 -11.01 -0.07
C HIS A 74 2.14 -11.98 -0.71
N PRO A 75 3.09 -11.53 -1.53
CA PRO A 75 4.01 -12.42 -2.24
C PRO A 75 5.02 -13.13 -1.32
N TYR A 76 5.06 -12.75 -0.03
CA TYR A 76 6.01 -13.27 0.97
C TYR A 76 5.33 -13.54 2.32
N ASP A 77 6.03 -14.23 3.22
CA ASP A 77 5.62 -14.24 4.63
C ASP A 77 5.83 -12.85 5.23
N LEU A 78 4.76 -12.23 5.72
CA LEU A 78 4.85 -10.92 6.36
C LEU A 78 5.64 -11.04 7.67
N PRO A 79 6.64 -10.17 7.93
CA PRO A 79 7.36 -10.20 9.18
C PRO A 79 6.42 -9.87 10.34
N GLU A 80 6.66 -10.44 11.53
CA GLU A 80 5.83 -10.21 12.72
C GLU A 80 5.70 -8.72 13.06
N ARG A 81 6.74 -7.94 12.75
CA ARG A 81 6.79 -6.48 12.91
C ARG A 81 5.93 -5.68 11.93
N PHE A 82 5.31 -6.32 10.92
CA PHE A 82 4.53 -5.63 9.89
C PHE A 82 3.31 -4.93 10.53
N PRO A 83 3.22 -3.58 10.44
CA PRO A 83 2.33 -2.82 11.31
C PRO A 83 0.88 -2.83 10.82
N TYR A 84 0.63 -3.18 9.56
CA TYR A 84 -0.69 -3.07 8.99
C TYR A 84 -1.56 -4.31 9.25
N ALA A 85 -2.84 -4.06 9.58
CA ALA A 85 -3.83 -5.09 9.90
C ALA A 85 -4.65 -5.49 8.67
N ASP A 86 -5.25 -4.48 8.02
CA ASP A 86 -6.18 -4.66 6.91
C ASP A 86 -6.06 -3.50 5.88
N VAL A 87 -6.38 -3.77 4.61
CA VAL A 87 -6.53 -2.78 3.53
C VAL A 87 -7.89 -2.92 2.86
N VAL A 88 -8.76 -1.97 3.11
CA VAL A 88 -10.10 -1.99 2.53
C VAL A 88 -10.13 -1.16 1.26
N TYR A 89 -10.62 -1.72 0.16
CA TYR A 89 -10.92 -0.93 -1.03
C TYR A 89 -12.18 -0.08 -0.80
N ARG A 90 -12.02 1.24 -0.86
CA ARG A 90 -13.09 2.23 -0.77
C ARG A 90 -13.46 2.71 -2.17
N LYS A 91 -14.61 2.27 -2.65
CA LYS A 91 -15.20 2.80 -3.88
C LYS A 91 -15.71 4.23 -3.64
N ILE A 92 -15.38 5.15 -4.54
CA ILE A 92 -15.93 6.51 -4.56
C ILE A 92 -16.71 6.70 -5.85
N ASP A 93 -17.84 7.40 -5.79
CA ASP A 93 -18.64 7.72 -6.98
C ASP A 93 -17.88 8.66 -7.94
N GLY A 94 -17.91 8.31 -9.22
CA GLY A 94 -17.33 9.14 -10.29
C GLY A 94 -15.82 9.03 -10.49
N TRP A 95 -15.11 8.22 -9.70
CA TRP A 95 -13.66 8.04 -9.82
C TRP A 95 -13.24 6.60 -9.50
N ARG A 96 -11.97 6.23 -9.75
CA ARG A 96 -11.45 4.93 -9.28
C ARG A 96 -11.50 4.92 -7.73
N GLY A 97 -11.82 3.82 -7.07
CA GLY A 97 -11.72 3.79 -5.59
C GLY A 97 -10.26 3.92 -5.11
N TYR A 98 -10.05 3.85 -3.80
CA TYR A 98 -8.71 3.85 -3.19
C TYR A 98 -8.60 2.76 -2.12
N HIS A 99 -7.38 2.28 -1.90
CA HIS A 99 -7.10 1.29 -0.87
C HIS A 99 -6.75 2.00 0.44
N GLU A 100 -7.55 1.77 1.48
CA GLU A 100 -7.42 2.39 2.79
C GLU A 100 -6.80 1.40 3.80
N PRO A 101 -5.57 1.65 4.28
CA PRO A 101 -4.93 0.78 5.26
C PRO A 101 -5.41 1.09 6.69
N SER A 102 -5.27 0.09 7.55
CA SER A 102 -5.38 0.16 9.01
C SER A 102 -4.17 -0.52 9.66
N VAL A 103 -3.82 -0.14 10.89
CA VAL A 103 -2.67 -0.67 11.63
C VAL A 103 -3.12 -1.54 12.81
N LYS A 104 -2.38 -2.61 13.11
CA LYS A 104 -2.62 -3.54 14.23
C LYS A 104 -2.30 -2.84 15.55
N ASP A 105 -1.10 -2.28 15.61
CA ASP A 105 -0.54 -1.56 16.75
C ASP A 105 0.25 -0.36 16.23
N GLY A 106 -0.07 0.84 16.69
CA GLY A 106 0.67 2.05 16.33
C GLY A 106 -0.20 3.23 15.91
N PHE A 107 0.48 4.23 15.36
CA PHE A 107 -0.16 5.35 14.70
C PHE A 107 -0.11 5.16 13.19
N LEU A 108 -1.12 5.68 12.51
CA LEU A 108 -1.16 5.78 11.07
C LEU A 108 -1.44 7.23 10.70
N LEU A 109 -0.45 7.91 10.15
CA LEU A 109 -0.69 9.16 9.44
C LEU A 109 -1.11 8.82 8.03
N LYS A 110 -2.22 9.38 7.53
CA LYS A 110 -2.71 9.04 6.19
C LYS A 110 -3.38 10.19 5.46
N GLY A 111 -3.32 10.13 4.14
CA GLY A 111 -4.16 10.91 3.24
C GLY A 111 -3.62 10.87 1.80
N TRP A 112 -3.86 11.94 1.03
CA TRP A 112 -3.44 12.04 -0.37
C TRP A 112 -2.68 13.33 -0.63
N THR A 113 -1.62 13.23 -1.43
CA THR A 113 -0.94 14.42 -1.97
C THR A 113 -1.43 14.65 -3.41
N THR A 114 -2.14 15.75 -3.68
CA THR A 114 -2.72 16.05 -5.01
C THR A 114 -1.88 17.07 -5.77
N GLY A 115 -1.53 16.84 -7.04
CA GLY A 115 -0.62 17.68 -7.85
C GLY A 115 -1.03 19.12 -8.22
N TYR A 116 -2.10 19.73 -7.69
CA TYR A 116 -2.57 21.06 -8.14
C TYR A 116 -1.75 22.24 -7.58
N ILE A 117 -1.52 23.30 -8.36
CA ILE A 117 -0.82 24.51 -7.90
C ILE A 117 -1.83 25.40 -7.17
N ASP A 118 -2.01 25.18 -5.87
CA ASP A 118 -2.90 25.95 -5.02
C ASP A 118 -2.26 26.22 -3.65
N SER A 119 -3.06 26.68 -2.68
CA SER A 119 -2.62 26.94 -1.31
C SER A 119 -2.05 25.72 -0.56
N THR A 120 -2.15 24.51 -1.11
CA THR A 120 -1.63 23.28 -0.51
C THR A 120 -0.17 22.98 -0.88
N VAL A 121 0.48 23.77 -1.74
CA VAL A 121 1.88 23.56 -2.15
C VAL A 121 2.83 23.42 -0.95
N GLY A 122 2.65 24.21 0.11
CA GLY A 122 3.45 24.10 1.33
C GLY A 122 3.30 22.76 2.07
N ARG A 123 2.13 22.11 1.98
CA ARG A 123 1.91 20.77 2.53
C ARG A 123 2.73 19.72 1.78
N LYS A 124 2.80 19.85 0.46
CA LYS A 124 3.56 18.93 -0.40
C LYS A 124 5.05 19.04 -0.15
N HIS A 125 5.57 20.26 -0.04
CA HIS A 125 6.96 20.47 0.34
C HIS A 125 7.25 19.77 1.67
N LEU A 126 6.40 19.95 2.69
CA LEU A 126 6.61 19.28 3.96
C LEU A 126 6.61 17.74 3.86
N VAL A 127 5.69 17.16 3.11
CA VAL A 127 5.63 15.70 2.93
C VAL A 127 6.83 15.20 2.12
N ASN A 128 7.23 15.91 1.06
CA ASN A 128 8.39 15.55 0.25
C ASN A 128 9.69 15.68 1.04
N ASP A 129 9.90 16.80 1.75
CA ASP A 129 11.06 17.01 2.60
C ASP A 129 11.14 15.90 3.66
N PHE A 130 10.01 15.53 4.28
CA PHE A 130 9.95 14.38 5.18
C PHE A 130 10.39 13.07 4.52
N LEU A 131 9.82 12.73 3.36
CA LEU A 131 10.14 11.49 2.65
C LEU A 131 11.60 11.45 2.19
N GLU A 132 12.15 12.57 1.75
CA GLU A 132 13.57 12.71 1.39
C GLU A 132 14.51 12.60 2.59
N MET A 133 14.09 13.06 3.77
CA MET A 133 14.89 12.97 4.98
C MET A 133 14.94 11.56 5.55
N ILE A 134 13.81 10.83 5.60
CA ILE A 134 13.80 9.46 6.13
C ILE A 134 14.56 8.47 5.23
N GLN A 135 14.76 8.81 3.95
CA GLN A 135 15.66 8.05 3.07
C GLN A 135 17.12 8.09 3.52
N LYS A 136 17.51 9.09 4.32
CA LYS A 136 18.87 9.21 4.85
C LYS A 136 18.97 8.40 6.14
N PRO A 137 19.72 7.28 6.16
CA PRO A 137 19.76 6.34 7.28
C PRO A 137 20.06 7.00 8.62
N GLU A 138 20.98 7.96 8.63
CA GLU A 138 21.43 8.70 9.81
C GLU A 138 20.38 9.67 10.37
N LEU A 139 19.33 9.95 9.60
CA LEU A 139 18.26 10.86 9.98
C LEU A 139 16.94 10.13 10.29
N CYS A 140 16.81 8.84 10.00
CA CYS A 140 15.56 8.13 10.31
C CYS A 140 15.44 7.88 11.83
N PRO A 141 14.45 8.49 12.53
CA PRO A 141 14.43 8.49 13.99
C PRO A 141 13.93 7.18 14.60
N CYS A 142 13.14 6.42 13.87
CA CYS A 142 12.52 5.17 14.30
C CYS A 142 12.10 4.36 13.08
N ASN A 143 11.65 3.12 13.28
CA ASN A 143 11.17 2.32 12.17
C ASN A 143 9.83 2.84 11.65
N LEU A 144 9.78 3.12 10.35
CA LEU A 144 8.59 3.60 9.67
C LEU A 144 8.20 2.63 8.55
N TRP A 145 6.90 2.46 8.34
CA TRP A 145 6.37 1.73 7.19
C TRP A 145 5.54 2.66 6.33
N ILE A 146 6.05 2.95 5.14
CA ILE A 146 5.45 3.88 4.19
C ILE A 146 4.56 3.10 3.23
N TYR A 147 3.26 3.19 3.43
CA TYR A 147 2.26 2.68 2.52
C TYR A 147 2.02 3.67 1.38
N THR A 148 1.99 3.17 0.16
CA THR A 148 1.63 3.93 -1.02
C THR A 148 0.57 3.20 -1.82
N ALA A 149 -0.48 3.91 -2.24
CA ALA A 149 -1.53 3.33 -3.06
C ALA A 149 -1.97 4.31 -4.15
N ARG A 150 -2.31 3.76 -5.31
CA ARG A 150 -3.00 4.54 -6.35
C ARG A 150 -4.32 5.05 -5.79
N THR A 151 -4.64 6.29 -6.12
CA THR A 151 -5.93 6.89 -5.78
C THR A 151 -6.84 6.95 -7.00
N SER A 152 -8.02 7.47 -6.74
CA SER A 152 -9.04 7.81 -7.72
C SER A 152 -8.57 8.77 -8.82
N ASN A 153 -7.62 9.63 -8.46
CA ASN A 153 -7.06 10.69 -9.29
C ASN A 153 -5.61 10.32 -9.67
N ILE A 154 -5.33 10.30 -10.96
CA ILE A 154 -4.00 9.93 -11.51
C ILE A 154 -2.89 10.89 -11.09
N PHE A 155 -3.24 12.08 -10.60
CA PHE A 155 -2.31 13.09 -10.09
C PHE A 155 -2.15 13.05 -8.57
N SER A 156 -2.66 12.00 -7.91
CA SER A 156 -2.49 11.81 -6.47
C SER A 156 -2.11 10.38 -6.08
N LEU A 157 -1.25 10.31 -5.08
CA LEU A 157 -0.85 9.10 -4.41
C LEU A 157 -1.40 9.12 -2.98
N GLY A 158 -2.00 8.00 -2.56
CA GLY A 158 -2.41 7.78 -1.19
C GLY A 158 -1.17 7.37 -0.41
N ILE A 159 -0.88 8.10 0.66
CA ILE A 159 0.31 7.86 1.49
C ILE A 159 -0.18 7.53 2.90
N GLY A 160 0.34 6.45 3.46
CA GLY A 160 0.22 6.06 4.85
C GLY A 160 1.60 5.96 5.48
N ILE A 161 1.76 6.48 6.70
CA ILE A 161 2.99 6.37 7.49
C ILE A 161 2.60 5.67 8.78
N ALA A 162 3.01 4.42 8.93
CA ALA A 162 2.82 3.65 10.15
C ALA A 162 4.09 3.62 10.98
N PHE A 163 3.94 3.72 12.30
CA PHE A 163 5.01 3.60 13.29
C PHE A 163 4.46 3.18 14.64
N LYS A 164 5.30 2.65 15.53
CA LYS A 164 4.85 2.18 16.84
C LYS A 164 4.42 3.33 17.72
N THR A 165 3.41 3.11 18.57
CA THR A 165 2.93 4.10 19.54
C THR A 165 4.04 4.60 20.46
N THR A 166 4.99 3.73 20.82
CA THR A 166 6.16 4.05 21.66
C THR A 166 7.09 5.08 21.03
N ASP A 167 7.09 5.17 19.70
CA ASP A 167 8.05 5.98 18.95
C ASP A 167 7.44 7.35 18.59
N ALA A 168 6.17 7.60 18.94
CA ALA A 168 5.46 8.83 18.60
C ALA A 168 6.13 10.09 19.17
N ALA A 169 6.59 10.04 20.42
CA ALA A 169 7.28 11.18 21.04
C ALA A 169 8.61 11.46 20.36
N LEU A 170 9.37 10.41 20.03
CA LEU A 170 10.66 10.49 19.35
C LEU A 170 10.50 11.07 17.93
N LEU A 171 9.51 10.60 17.18
CA LEU A 171 9.22 11.11 15.85
C LEU A 171 8.72 12.57 15.90
N ASP A 172 7.86 12.94 16.87
CA ASP A 172 7.40 14.33 17.02
C ASP A 172 8.53 15.29 17.34
N GLU A 173 9.45 14.91 18.23
CA GLU A 173 10.65 15.69 18.56
C GLU A 173 11.55 15.86 17.33
N TRP A 174 11.84 14.75 16.64
CA TRP A 174 12.65 14.77 15.43
C TRP A 174 12.07 15.69 14.34
N LEU A 175 10.75 15.65 14.13
CA LEU A 175 10.04 16.53 13.18
C LEU A 175 10.19 18.01 13.54
N ARG A 176 10.23 18.35 14.83
CA ARG A 176 10.41 19.73 15.30
C ARG A 176 11.82 20.22 15.00
N ASP A 177 12.81 19.38 15.27
CA ASP A 177 14.21 19.74 15.10
C ASP A 177 14.60 19.89 13.62
N HIS A 178 14.05 19.03 12.76
CA HIS A 178 14.51 18.93 11.37
C HIS A 178 13.59 19.63 10.36
N LEU A 179 12.28 19.62 10.61
CA LEU A 179 11.29 20.17 9.68
C LEU A 179 10.48 21.32 10.27
N SER A 180 10.81 21.76 11.49
CA SER A 180 10.07 22.80 12.21
C SER A 180 8.55 22.52 12.23
N CYS A 181 8.20 21.23 12.35
CA CYS A 181 6.82 20.74 12.36
C CYS A 181 6.63 19.70 13.47
N GLY A 182 5.41 19.20 13.66
CA GLY A 182 5.14 18.05 14.54
C GLY A 182 4.17 17.11 13.86
N LEU A 183 3.86 15.98 14.49
CA LEU A 183 3.00 14.93 13.96
C LEU A 183 1.65 15.47 13.47
N VAL A 184 1.04 16.38 14.23
CA VAL A 184 -0.25 17.00 13.85
C VAL A 184 -0.14 17.77 12.53
N LYS A 185 0.95 18.51 12.33
CA LYS A 185 1.16 19.29 11.11
C LYS A 185 1.50 18.40 9.92
N LEU A 186 2.23 17.30 10.15
CA LEU A 186 2.48 16.29 9.12
C LEU A 186 1.19 15.56 8.71
N GLN A 187 0.30 15.22 9.65
CA GLN A 187 -1.02 14.66 9.35
C GLN A 187 -1.86 15.61 8.50
N ILE A 188 -1.91 16.89 8.87
CA ILE A 188 -2.63 17.91 8.09
C ILE A 188 -2.01 18.05 6.69
N ALA A 189 -0.70 17.88 6.56
CA ALA A 189 -0.03 17.96 5.27
C ALA A 189 -0.37 16.77 4.35
N LEU A 190 -0.65 15.61 4.93
CA LEU A 190 -1.12 14.43 4.21
C LEU A 190 -2.62 14.50 3.86
N SER A 191 -3.41 15.37 4.50
CA SER A 191 -4.87 15.46 4.35
C SER A 191 -5.31 16.53 3.33
#